data_AF-A0A969HP66-F1
#
_entry.id   AF-A0A969HP66-F1
#
_cell.length_a   1.000
_cell.length_b   1.000
_cell.length_c   1.000
_cell.angle_alpha   90.00
_cell.angle_beta   90.00
_cell.angle_gamma   90.00
#
_symmetry.space_group_name_H-M   'P 1'
#
loop_
_entity.id
_entity.type
_entity.pdbx_description
1 polymer ?
#
loop_
_entity_poly.entity_id
_entity_poly.type
_entity_poly.pdbx_seq_one_letter_code
_entity_poly.pdbx_strand_id
1 'polypeptide(L)'
;MSMPLPSMRLLLRPTSTWVYLFKPWNNIHGHWITFRKTIDIEGPSPEVYCSMGAAYENLEQYDLGLKYYQKAAKLDAFYDEAWFGAGSCLEKQEKWYQALHFFNKAIKLNSQSPEYWKAAAHAEFKIGNTISSISAYEEASHFGPADKEIWLNLVLYIL
;
A
#
# COMPACT_ATOMS: atom_id res chain seq x y z
N MET A 1 28.51 -37.18 16.36
CA MET A 1 28.04 -37.84 15.12
C MET A 1 26.69 -37.27 14.76
N SER A 2 26.64 -36.59 13.62
CA SER A 2 25.53 -35.81 13.07
C SER A 2 24.33 -36.69 12.71
N MET A 3 23.15 -36.33 13.19
CA MET A 3 21.88 -36.92 12.77
C MET A 3 21.49 -36.42 11.36
N PRO A 4 20.93 -37.26 10.49
CA PRO A 4 20.68 -36.93 9.09
C PRO A 4 19.38 -36.13 8.92
N LEU A 5 19.42 -35.17 7.99
CA LEU A 5 18.23 -34.45 7.50
C LEU A 5 17.28 -35.40 6.76
N PRO A 6 15.95 -35.24 6.87
CA PRO A 6 15.01 -35.97 6.02
C PRO A 6 15.10 -35.47 4.57
N SER A 7 15.71 -36.32 3.75
CA SER A 7 15.64 -36.45 2.29
C SER A 7 14.65 -35.56 1.52
N MET A 8 15.21 -34.74 0.62
CA MET A 8 14.61 -34.33 -0.65
C MET A 8 13.88 -35.51 -1.32
N ARG A 9 12.57 -35.38 -1.57
CA ARG A 9 11.83 -36.26 -2.46
C ARG A 9 11.27 -35.46 -3.63
N LEU A 10 12.08 -35.36 -4.68
CA LEU A 10 11.70 -34.95 -6.03
C LEU A 10 11.13 -36.16 -6.77
N LEU A 11 9.82 -36.19 -7.05
CA LEU A 11 9.17 -36.86 -8.18
C LEU A 11 7.83 -36.10 -8.42
N LEU A 12 7.76 -35.11 -9.31
CA LEU A 12 7.31 -35.18 -10.73
C LEU A 12 5.91 -35.82 -10.88
N ARG A 13 4.87 -35.28 -11.54
CA ARG A 13 4.57 -34.03 -12.28
C ARG A 13 3.03 -34.06 -12.63
N PRO A 14 2.45 -33.15 -13.45
CA PRO A 14 1.22 -32.38 -13.19
C PRO A 14 -0.07 -32.96 -13.83
N THR A 15 -1.24 -32.65 -13.27
CA THR A 15 -2.51 -32.38 -14.00
C THR A 15 -3.64 -32.08 -13.01
N SER A 16 -4.63 -31.29 -13.47
CA SER A 16 -5.93 -30.98 -12.83
C SER A 16 -5.93 -30.07 -11.60
N THR A 17 -6.14 -28.77 -11.89
CA THR A 17 -7.06 -27.84 -11.22
C THR A 17 -7.57 -28.24 -9.83
N TRP A 18 -6.99 -27.63 -8.80
CA TRP A 18 -7.70 -27.30 -7.57
C TRP A 18 -7.62 -25.81 -7.35
N VAL A 19 -8.68 -25.13 -7.79
CA VAL A 19 -9.17 -23.92 -7.13
C VAL A 19 -9.44 -24.28 -5.67
N TYR A 20 -9.10 -23.39 -4.74
CA TYR A 20 -9.74 -23.12 -3.44
C TYR A 20 -8.79 -22.93 -2.23
N LEU A 21 -9.09 -21.83 -1.52
CA LEU A 21 -8.99 -21.59 -0.08
C LEU A 21 -7.70 -20.95 0.47
N PHE A 22 -7.62 -19.64 0.22
CA PHE A 22 -7.66 -18.60 1.26
C PHE A 22 -7.52 -19.12 2.72
N LYS A 23 -6.27 -19.28 3.19
CA LYS A 23 -5.88 -18.92 4.56
C LYS A 23 -4.45 -18.36 4.58
N PRO A 24 -4.21 -17.27 5.32
CA PRO A 24 -3.00 -16.47 5.21
C PRO A 24 -2.00 -16.94 6.27
N TRP A 25 -0.99 -17.71 5.86
CA TRP A 25 0.20 -17.92 6.68
C TRP A 25 1.43 -17.78 5.78
N ASN A 26 2.01 -16.59 5.80
CA ASN A 26 3.45 -16.37 5.63
C ASN A 26 4.09 -16.82 4.30
N ASN A 27 3.32 -16.91 3.21
CA ASN A 27 3.84 -17.44 1.94
C ASN A 27 4.39 -16.33 1.02
N ILE A 28 5.34 -15.54 1.56
CA ILE A 28 6.12 -14.53 0.83
C ILE A 28 6.72 -15.16 -0.43
N HIS A 29 7.16 -16.43 -0.32
CA HIS A 29 7.74 -17.21 -1.39
C HIS A 29 6.75 -17.41 -2.55
N GLY A 30 5.49 -17.74 -2.26
CA GLY A 30 4.44 -17.91 -3.26
C GLY A 30 4.21 -16.63 -4.05
N HIS A 31 3.94 -15.52 -3.35
CA HIS A 31 3.69 -14.21 -3.96
C HIS A 31 4.88 -13.68 -4.75
N TRP A 32 6.09 -13.78 -4.21
CA TRP A 32 7.31 -13.36 -4.90
C TRP A 32 7.57 -14.16 -6.17
N ILE A 33 7.32 -15.48 -6.16
CA ILE A 33 7.45 -16.32 -7.37
C ILE A 33 6.43 -15.90 -8.43
N THR A 34 5.19 -15.58 -8.05
CA THR A 34 4.19 -15.08 -9.01
C THR A 34 4.59 -13.74 -9.58
N PHE A 35 4.94 -12.76 -8.74
CA PHE A 35 5.37 -11.44 -9.21
C PHE A 35 6.60 -11.52 -10.11
N ARG A 36 7.57 -12.38 -9.77
CA ARG A 36 8.76 -12.57 -10.60
C ARG A 36 8.39 -13.13 -11.98
N LYS A 37 7.52 -14.14 -12.02
CA LYS A 37 7.03 -14.71 -13.28
C LYS A 37 6.26 -13.67 -14.10
N THR A 38 5.43 -12.84 -13.47
CA THR A 38 4.72 -11.75 -14.14
C THR A 38 5.71 -10.77 -14.77
N ILE A 39 6.74 -10.36 -14.05
CA ILE A 39 7.79 -9.46 -14.58
C ILE A 39 8.56 -10.11 -15.73
N ASP A 40 8.83 -11.41 -15.67
CA ASP A 40 9.54 -12.13 -16.72
C ASP A 40 8.68 -12.31 -18.00
N ILE A 41 7.34 -12.29 -17.91
CA ILE A 41 6.41 -12.47 -19.05
C ILE A 41 5.95 -11.12 -19.62
N GLU A 42 5.47 -10.23 -18.76
CA GLU A 42 4.83 -8.96 -19.15
C GLU A 42 5.77 -7.76 -19.06
N GLY A 43 6.92 -7.93 -18.41
CA GLY A 43 7.88 -6.86 -18.16
C GLY A 43 7.63 -6.09 -16.85
N PRO A 44 8.53 -5.18 -16.48
CA PRO A 44 8.37 -4.35 -15.28
C PRO A 44 7.24 -3.32 -15.48
N SER A 45 6.09 -3.54 -14.86
CA SER A 45 4.96 -2.59 -14.82
C SER A 45 4.83 -1.91 -13.44
N PRO A 46 4.45 -0.61 -13.36
CA PRO A 46 4.13 0.07 -12.10
C PRO A 46 3.09 -0.69 -11.26
N GLU A 47 2.07 -1.26 -11.90
CA GLU A 47 0.97 -1.99 -11.26
C GLU A 47 1.47 -3.23 -10.52
N VAL A 48 2.41 -3.96 -11.12
CA VAL A 48 3.02 -5.16 -10.52
C VAL A 48 3.84 -4.77 -9.29
N TYR A 49 4.62 -3.70 -9.38
CA TYR A 49 5.39 -3.20 -8.24
C TYR A 49 4.50 -2.61 -7.13
N CYS A 50 3.38 -1.99 -7.48
CA CYS A 50 2.37 -1.54 -6.53
C CYS A 50 1.73 -2.72 -5.80
N SER A 51 1.35 -3.78 -6.55
CA SER A 51 0.82 -5.03 -6.00
C SER A 51 1.81 -5.73 -5.08
N MET A 52 3.10 -5.71 -5.43
CA MET A 52 4.18 -6.18 -4.54
C MET A 52 4.23 -5.34 -3.27
N GLY A 53 4.19 -4.01 -3.40
CA GLY A 53 4.15 -3.07 -2.28
C GLY A 53 3.02 -3.38 -1.29
N ALA A 54 1.81 -3.53 -1.81
CA ALA A 54 0.61 -3.87 -1.02
C ALA A 54 0.72 -5.24 -0.35
N ALA A 55 1.30 -6.23 -1.04
CA ALA A 55 1.55 -7.54 -0.43
C ALA A 55 2.51 -7.44 0.76
N TYR A 56 3.59 -6.65 0.67
CA TYR A 56 4.52 -6.44 1.78
C TYR A 56 3.92 -5.58 2.90
N GLU A 57 3.08 -4.62 2.57
CA GLU A 57 2.33 -3.81 3.54
C GLU A 57 1.37 -4.69 4.38
N ASN A 58 0.64 -5.60 3.73
CA ASN A 58 -0.22 -6.57 4.42
C ASN A 58 0.56 -7.57 5.29
N LEU A 59 1.86 -7.74 5.01
CA LEU A 59 2.78 -8.54 5.82
C LEU A 59 3.50 -7.70 6.90
N GLU A 60 3.10 -6.45 7.07
CA GLU A 60 3.69 -5.47 8.01
C GLU A 60 5.19 -5.19 7.74
N GLN A 61 5.68 -5.56 6.56
CA GLN A 61 7.05 -5.29 6.10
C GLN A 61 7.11 -3.95 5.36
N TYR A 62 6.82 -2.87 6.09
CA TYR A 62 6.62 -1.54 5.52
C TYR A 62 7.85 -0.98 4.79
N ASP A 63 9.07 -1.34 5.21
CA ASP A 63 10.30 -0.91 4.51
C ASP A 63 10.42 -1.51 3.11
N LEU A 64 10.05 -2.79 2.96
CA LEU A 64 10.03 -3.45 1.66
C LEU A 64 8.86 -2.95 0.81
N GLY A 65 7.68 -2.77 1.42
CA GLY A 65 6.51 -2.17 0.78
C GLY A 65 6.86 -0.81 0.16
N LEU A 66 7.41 0.09 0.97
CA LEU A 66 7.88 1.41 0.55
C LEU A 66 8.88 1.33 -0.63
N LYS A 67 9.84 0.40 -0.57
CA LYS A 67 10.82 0.22 -1.64
C LYS A 67 10.17 -0.18 -2.97
N TYR A 68 9.13 -1.01 -2.95
CA TYR A 68 8.43 -1.43 -4.16
C TYR A 68 7.48 -0.35 -4.68
N TYR A 69 6.75 0.35 -3.81
CA TYR A 69 5.97 1.52 -4.20
C TYR A 69 6.85 2.62 -4.82
N GLN A 70 8.04 2.88 -4.26
CA GLN A 70 8.99 3.83 -4.86
C GLN A 70 9.53 3.35 -6.22
N LYS A 71 9.64 2.04 -6.45
CA LYS A 71 9.98 1.51 -7.78
C LYS A 71 8.86 1.72 -8.77
N ALA A 72 7.60 1.49 -8.36
CA ALA A 72 6.43 1.78 -9.19
C ALA A 72 6.40 3.26 -9.59
N ALA A 73 6.55 4.17 -8.61
CA ALA A 73 6.58 5.61 -8.84
C ALA A 73 7.79 6.09 -9.69
N LYS A 74 8.88 5.32 -9.75
CA LYS A 74 10.03 5.61 -10.63
C LYS A 74 9.80 5.15 -12.08
N LEU A 75 9.00 4.10 -12.27
CA LEU A 75 8.63 3.63 -13.59
C LEU A 75 7.55 4.52 -14.20
N ASP A 76 6.57 4.90 -13.39
CA ASP A 76 5.56 5.87 -13.76
C ASP A 76 5.35 6.89 -12.63
N ALA A 77 5.75 8.13 -12.91
CA ALA A 77 5.62 9.23 -11.96
C ALA A 77 4.17 9.70 -11.80
N PHE A 78 3.28 9.38 -12.75
CA PHE A 78 1.87 9.75 -12.74
C PHE A 78 0.96 8.70 -12.09
N TYR A 79 1.53 7.57 -11.67
CA TYR A 79 0.80 6.52 -10.98
C TYR A 79 0.58 6.89 -9.50
N ASP A 80 -0.55 7.55 -9.24
CA ASP A 80 -1.00 8.10 -7.96
C ASP A 80 -1.08 7.04 -6.85
N GLU A 81 -1.59 5.84 -7.15
CA GLU A 81 -1.69 4.72 -6.21
C GLU A 81 -0.33 4.35 -5.59
N ALA A 82 0.76 4.41 -6.35
CA ALA A 82 2.10 4.12 -5.81
C ALA A 82 2.56 5.20 -4.82
N TRP A 83 2.23 6.47 -5.07
CA TRP A 83 2.52 7.55 -4.13
C TRP A 83 1.69 7.39 -2.85
N PHE A 84 0.41 7.05 -2.99
CA PHE A 84 -0.47 6.79 -1.86
C PHE A 84 0.00 5.60 -1.01
N GLY A 85 0.29 4.46 -1.64
CA GLY A 85 0.79 3.26 -0.95
C GLY A 85 2.14 3.48 -0.24
N ALA A 86 3.04 4.27 -0.84
CA ALA A 86 4.27 4.71 -0.17
C ALA A 86 3.97 5.56 1.07
N GLY A 87 2.99 6.47 0.98
CA GLY A 87 2.50 7.25 2.11
C GLY A 87 1.91 6.39 3.22
N SER A 88 1.07 5.40 2.88
CA SER A 88 0.47 4.46 3.84
C SER A 88 1.55 3.66 4.60
N CYS A 89 2.57 3.15 3.89
CA CYS A 89 3.69 2.47 4.54
C CYS A 89 4.43 3.37 5.55
N LEU A 90 4.59 4.67 5.24
CA LEU A 90 5.24 5.63 6.13
C LEU A 90 4.34 6.02 7.31
N GLU A 91 3.04 6.09 7.08
CA GLU A 91 2.02 6.30 8.11
C GLU A 91 2.08 5.18 9.16
N LYS A 92 2.13 3.91 8.73
CA LYS A 92 2.28 2.75 9.62
C LYS A 92 3.61 2.73 10.39
N GLN A 93 4.63 3.42 9.88
CA GLN A 93 5.90 3.64 10.57
C GLN A 93 5.91 4.92 11.43
N GLU A 94 4.78 5.60 11.57
CA GLU A 94 4.64 6.88 12.29
C GLU A 94 5.52 8.02 11.74
N LYS A 95 5.95 7.91 10.48
CA LYS A 95 6.76 8.92 9.77
C LYS A 95 5.84 9.94 9.08
N TRP A 96 5.01 10.61 9.88
CA TRP A 96 3.91 11.47 9.40
C TRP A 96 4.34 12.56 8.41
N TYR A 97 5.44 13.28 8.70
CA TYR A 97 5.97 14.32 7.80
C TYR A 97 6.34 13.77 6.41
N GLN A 98 6.92 12.57 6.36
CA GLN A 98 7.27 11.95 5.09
C GLN A 98 6.01 11.44 4.40
N ALA A 99 5.11 10.77 5.12
CA ALA A 99 3.84 10.29 4.59
C ALA A 99 3.04 11.43 3.92
N LEU A 100 2.95 12.59 4.57
CA LEU A 100 2.28 13.77 4.04
C LEU A 100 2.88 14.25 2.72
N HIS A 101 4.20 14.20 2.55
CA HIS A 101 4.84 14.52 1.26
C HIS A 101 4.36 13.60 0.13
N PHE A 102 4.23 12.30 0.42
CA PHE A 102 3.75 11.30 -0.53
C PHE A 102 2.25 11.46 -0.82
N PHE A 103 1.43 11.68 0.20
CA PHE A 103 -0.01 11.93 0.03
C PHE A 103 -0.27 13.20 -0.77
N ASN A 104 0.45 14.30 -0.51
CA ASN A 104 0.32 15.54 -1.29
C ASN A 104 0.69 15.35 -2.76
N LYS A 105 1.61 14.43 -3.08
CA LYS A 105 1.88 14.07 -4.48
C LYS A 105 0.74 13.27 -5.09
N ALA A 106 0.19 12.29 -4.39
CA ALA A 106 -0.97 11.53 -4.84
C ALA A 106 -2.18 12.45 -5.11
N ILE A 107 -2.47 13.39 -4.19
CA ILE A 107 -3.52 14.41 -4.36
C ILE A 107 -3.29 15.30 -5.58
N LYS A 108 -2.04 15.71 -5.85
CA LYS A 108 -1.73 16.53 -7.04
C LYS A 108 -1.96 15.79 -8.35
N LEU A 109 -1.76 14.47 -8.35
CA LEU A 109 -2.00 13.63 -9.51
C LEU A 109 -3.49 13.33 -9.68
N ASN A 110 -4.18 13.05 -8.58
CA ASN A 110 -5.60 12.75 -8.54
C ASN A 110 -6.25 13.41 -7.32
N SER A 111 -6.79 14.60 -7.56
CA SER A 111 -7.42 15.41 -6.52
C SER A 111 -8.86 14.98 -6.20
N GLN A 112 -9.44 14.07 -6.98
CA GLN A 112 -10.83 13.65 -6.84
C GLN A 112 -10.99 12.45 -5.89
N SER A 113 -9.90 11.85 -5.44
CA SER A 113 -9.95 10.74 -4.50
C SER A 113 -10.12 11.25 -3.04
N PRO A 114 -11.27 11.00 -2.39
CA PRO A 114 -11.46 11.41 -1.00
C PRO A 114 -10.51 10.67 -0.04
N GLU A 115 -10.09 9.45 -0.38
CA GLU A 115 -9.16 8.66 0.44
C GLU A 115 -7.80 9.34 0.59
N TYR A 116 -7.31 10.00 -0.46
CA TYR A 116 -6.02 10.68 -0.45
C TYR A 116 -6.05 11.90 0.46
N TRP A 117 -7.15 12.67 0.39
CA TRP A 117 -7.39 13.80 1.28
C TRP A 117 -7.55 13.36 2.74
N LYS A 118 -8.28 12.27 3.01
CA LYS A 118 -8.40 11.69 4.36
C LYS A 118 -7.04 11.32 4.95
N ALA A 119 -6.20 10.64 4.16
CA ALA A 119 -4.88 10.22 4.61
C ALA A 119 -3.94 11.41 4.87
N ALA A 120 -3.96 12.42 4.00
CA ALA A 120 -3.22 13.66 4.21
C ALA A 120 -3.70 14.41 5.46
N ALA A 121 -5.02 14.51 5.65
CA ALA A 121 -5.60 15.16 6.83
C ALA A 121 -5.22 14.45 8.13
N HIS A 122 -5.30 13.11 8.15
CA HIS A 122 -4.86 12.33 9.30
C HIS A 122 -3.37 12.54 9.60
N ALA A 123 -2.52 12.58 8.57
CA ALA A 123 -1.10 12.85 8.74
C ALA A 123 -0.84 14.28 9.29
N GLU A 124 -1.54 15.30 8.80
CA GLU A 124 -1.46 16.68 9.29
C GLU A 124 -1.89 16.80 10.76
N PHE A 125 -2.96 16.11 11.14
CA PHE A 125 -3.42 16.06 12.53
C PHE A 125 -2.35 15.47 13.44
N LYS A 126 -1.71 14.36 13.03
CA LYS A 126 -0.64 13.72 13.80
C LYS A 126 0.63 14.57 13.91
N ILE A 127 0.88 15.43 12.92
CA ILE A 127 1.95 16.42 12.96
C ILE A 127 1.63 17.58 13.93
N GLY A 128 0.34 17.81 14.23
CA GLY A 128 -0.15 18.90 15.07
C GLY A 128 -0.75 20.08 14.28
N ASN A 129 -0.89 19.94 12.97
CA ASN A 129 -1.46 20.97 12.09
C ASN A 129 -2.98 20.81 11.97
N THR A 130 -3.71 21.02 13.06
CA THR A 130 -5.17 20.81 13.11
C THR A 130 -5.92 21.63 12.05
N ILE A 131 -5.49 22.87 11.80
CA ILE A 131 -6.14 23.75 10.80
C ILE A 131 -5.99 23.16 9.38
N SER A 132 -4.78 22.71 9.02
CA SER A 132 -4.52 22.07 7.71
C SER A 132 -5.32 20.76 7.58
N SER A 133 -5.38 19.98 8.66
CA SER A 133 -6.18 18.76 8.72
C SER A 133 -7.66 19.00 8.46
N ILE A 134 -8.27 19.99 9.13
CA ILE A 134 -9.70 20.31 8.94
C ILE A 134 -9.96 20.69 7.47
N SER A 135 -9.14 21.58 6.91
CA SER A 135 -9.26 21.98 5.50
C SER A 135 -9.14 20.78 4.54
N ALA A 136 -8.22 19.86 4.80
CA ALA A 136 -8.07 18.64 3.98
C ALA A 136 -9.28 17.69 4.11
N TYR A 137 -9.89 17.56 5.30
CA TYR A 137 -11.13 16.79 5.44
C TYR A 137 -12.34 17.48 4.81
N GLU A 138 -12.40 18.82 4.80
CA GLU A 138 -13.43 19.56 4.07
C GLU A 138 -13.36 19.26 2.57
N GLU A 139 -12.15 19.30 1.98
CA GLU A 139 -11.91 18.88 0.60
C GLU A 139 -12.31 17.42 0.36
N ALA A 140 -11.96 16.51 1.29
CA ALA A 140 -12.38 15.11 1.21
C ALA A 140 -13.91 14.97 1.17
N SER A 141 -14.63 15.80 1.95
CA SER A 141 -16.09 15.79 2.03
C SER A 141 -16.77 16.25 0.73
N HIS A 142 -16.12 17.13 -0.03
CA HIS A 142 -16.61 17.58 -1.33
C HIS A 142 -16.62 16.45 -2.36
N PHE A 143 -15.59 15.60 -2.36
CA PHE A 143 -15.48 14.47 -3.30
C PHE A 143 -16.15 13.19 -2.79
N GLY A 144 -16.27 13.01 -1.47
CA GLY A 144 -16.86 11.82 -0.84
C GLY A 144 -17.96 12.16 0.18
N PRO A 145 -19.04 12.87 -0.18
CA PRO A 145 -20.03 13.37 0.79
C PRO A 145 -20.79 12.27 1.53
N ALA A 146 -20.85 11.05 0.96
CA ALA A 146 -21.51 9.90 1.56
C ALA A 146 -20.67 9.16 2.61
N ASP A 147 -19.36 9.43 2.68
CA ASP A 147 -18.49 8.78 3.65
C ASP A 147 -18.65 9.42 5.03
N LYS A 148 -19.29 8.68 5.93
CA LYS A 148 -19.57 9.12 7.31
C LYS A 148 -18.29 9.31 8.12
N GLU A 149 -17.22 8.60 7.78
CA GLU A 149 -15.95 8.70 8.51
C GLU A 149 -15.33 10.09 8.37
N ILE A 150 -15.46 10.72 7.20
CA ILE A 150 -14.99 12.09 6.95
C ILE A 150 -15.69 13.07 7.89
N TRP A 151 -17.02 12.98 7.98
CA TRP A 151 -17.81 13.86 8.84
C TRP A 151 -17.56 13.62 10.33
N LEU A 152 -17.38 12.37 10.75
CA LEU A 152 -17.03 12.04 12.13
C LEU A 152 -15.67 12.64 12.53
N ASN A 153 -14.68 12.51 11.66
CA ASN A 153 -13.34 13.06 11.89
C ASN A 153 -13.35 14.60 11.88
N LEU A 154 -14.10 15.24 10.97
CA LEU A 154 -14.28 16.69 10.98
C LEU A 154 -14.84 17.19 12.32
N VAL A 155 -15.92 16.59 12.80
CA VAL A 155 -16.53 16.99 14.08
C VAL A 155 -15.58 16.74 15.24
N LEU A 156 -14.85 15.63 15.24
CA LEU A 156 -13.87 15.31 16.28
C LEU A 156 -12.73 16.33 16.35
N TYR A 157 -12.29 16.88 15.21
CA TYR A 157 -11.14 17.79 15.16
C TYR A 157 -11.51 19.28 15.32
N ILE A 158 -12.80 19.61 15.29
CA ILE A 158 -13.32 20.97 15.52
C ILE A 158 -13.63 21.22 17.01
N LEU A 159 -13.89 20.17 17.80
CA LEU A 159 -14.24 20.23 19.23
C LEU A 159 -13.00 20.18 20.13
#